data_AF-A0A0K0DZN8-F1
#
_entry.id   AF-A0A0K0DZN8-F1
#
_cell.length_a   1.000
_cell.length_b   1.000
_cell.length_c   1.000
_cell.angle_alpha   90.00
_cell.angle_beta   90.00
_cell.angle_gamma   90.00
#
_symmetry.space_group_name_H-M   'P 1'
#
loop_
_entity.id
_entity.type
_entity.pdbx_description
1 polymer ?
#
loop_
_entity_poly.entity_id
_entity_poly.type
_entity_poly.pdbx_seq_one_letter_code
_entity_poly.pdbx_strand_id
1 'polypeptide(L)'
;DGFFIYSLIKDIVEGLYVMHNSAIEYHGNLSSKNCLVDERWQVKLSDYGFPFLRCLEEPKSAREQLWTAPELLRNKELRPNQSSDIYSLSIVMADLVNKNISFENSDVQKEADEIIYLLKNRNSESTRPTLNPAVENINGNLLHLIRDMWAEDPSRRPKISVIRKLINDMNETKSKNLMDHMYDLLENYAASLEEDIQHRTKELMEEKKKADLLLSRMLPKAVAEKLKLGQPIAPEHFDSVTIFFSDVVSFTTLA
;
A
#
# COMPACT_ATOMS: atom_id res chain seq x y z
N ASP A 1 -5.40 0.65 -6.06
CA ASP A 1 -6.73 0.52 -6.63
C ASP A 1 -7.79 0.68 -5.53
N GLY A 2 -8.85 1.43 -5.82
CA GLY A 2 -9.98 1.67 -4.92
C GLY A 2 -10.83 0.42 -4.69
N PHE A 3 -10.89 -0.49 -5.66
CA PHE A 3 -11.61 -1.77 -5.51
C PHE A 3 -11.05 -2.63 -4.36
N PHE A 4 -9.72 -2.66 -4.22
CA PHE A 4 -9.05 -3.36 -3.12
C PHE A 4 -9.45 -2.78 -1.76
N ILE A 5 -9.37 -1.45 -1.61
CA ILE A 5 -9.76 -0.75 -0.37
C ILE A 5 -11.23 -1.03 -0.03
N TYR A 6 -12.10 -0.92 -1.03
CA TYR A 6 -13.53 -1.17 -0.85
C TYR A 6 -13.80 -2.62 -0.39
N SER A 7 -13.13 -3.60 -0.98
CA SER A 7 -13.28 -5.02 -0.62
C SER A 7 -12.88 -5.28 0.83
N LEU A 8 -11.74 -4.74 1.28
CA LEU A 8 -11.31 -4.87 2.67
C LEU A 8 -12.30 -4.19 3.64
N ILE A 9 -12.76 -2.99 3.31
CA ILE A 9 -13.76 -2.26 4.11
C ILE A 9 -15.03 -3.09 4.25
N LYS A 10 -15.51 -3.66 3.13
CA LYS A 10 -16.72 -4.48 3.12
C LYS A 10 -16.60 -5.69 4.04
N ASP A 11 -15.47 -6.40 4.01
CA ASP A 11 -15.23 -7.57 4.86
C ASP A 11 -15.21 -7.19 6.36
N ILE A 12 -14.54 -6.09 6.71
CA ILE A 12 -14.50 -5.58 8.09
C ILE A 12 -15.92 -5.20 8.56
N VAL A 13 -16.67 -4.49 7.73
CA VAL A 13 -18.06 -4.08 8.04
C VAL A 13 -18.97 -5.29 8.21
N GLU A 14 -18.84 -6.31 7.38
CA GLU A 14 -19.61 -7.55 7.50
C GLU A 14 -19.26 -8.31 8.78
N GLY A 15 -17.96 -8.46 9.09
CA GLY A 15 -17.50 -9.09 10.32
C GLY A 15 -18.01 -8.38 11.58
N LEU A 16 -17.95 -7.04 11.59
CA LEU A 16 -18.44 -6.24 12.71
C LEU A 16 -19.96 -6.28 12.81
N TYR A 17 -20.67 -6.28 11.67
CA TYR A 17 -22.12 -6.43 11.63
C TYR A 17 -22.55 -7.76 12.27
N VAL A 18 -21.93 -8.88 11.90
CA VAL A 18 -22.25 -10.18 12.50
C VAL A 18 -22.00 -10.16 14.00
N MET A 19 -20.88 -9.59 14.44
CA MET A 19 -20.53 -9.49 15.86
C MET A 19 -21.55 -8.68 16.66
N HIS A 20 -21.94 -7.50 16.17
CA HIS A 20 -22.95 -6.63 16.79
C HIS A 20 -24.34 -7.27 16.91
N ASN A 21 -24.63 -8.28 16.08
CA ASN A 21 -25.89 -9.02 16.10
C ASN A 21 -25.75 -10.44 16.70
N SER A 22 -24.61 -10.72 17.33
CA SER A 22 -24.34 -12.00 18.01
C SER A 22 -24.33 -11.82 19.53
N ALA A 23 -24.19 -12.91 20.28
CA ALA A 23 -24.04 -12.88 21.74
C ALA A 23 -22.77 -12.17 22.24
N ILE A 24 -21.82 -11.85 21.34
CA ILE A 24 -20.61 -11.07 21.67
C ILE A 24 -20.94 -9.58 21.80
N GLU A 25 -21.99 -9.10 21.10
CA GLU A 25 -22.54 -7.73 21.10
C GLU A 25 -21.62 -6.62 20.56
N TYR A 26 -20.30 -6.68 20.77
CA TYR A 26 -19.32 -5.68 20.33
C TYR A 26 -17.89 -6.26 20.31
N HIS A 27 -16.99 -5.64 19.56
CA HIS A 27 -15.58 -6.04 19.45
C HIS A 27 -14.74 -5.53 20.61
N GLY A 28 -14.84 -4.23 20.91
CA GLY A 28 -14.21 -3.56 22.05
C GLY A 28 -12.69 -3.40 21.98
N ASN A 29 -12.06 -3.85 20.90
CA ASN A 29 -10.63 -3.67 20.63
C ASN A 29 -10.33 -3.58 19.13
N LEU A 30 -11.25 -3.00 18.34
CA LEU A 30 -11.06 -2.92 16.90
C LEU A 30 -9.92 -1.95 16.58
N SER A 31 -8.97 -2.41 15.77
CA SER A 31 -7.83 -1.63 15.26
C SER A 31 -7.32 -2.28 13.98
N SER A 32 -6.47 -1.58 13.25
CA SER A 32 -5.88 -2.12 12.01
C SER A 32 -5.04 -3.37 12.23
N LYS A 33 -4.42 -3.53 13.42
CA LYS A 33 -3.69 -4.74 13.83
C LYS A 33 -4.61 -5.96 13.99
N ASN A 34 -5.87 -5.73 14.34
CA ASN A 34 -6.84 -6.80 14.63
C ASN A 34 -7.68 -7.17 13.40
N CYS A 35 -7.44 -6.54 12.25
CA CYS A 35 -7.99 -6.89 10.95
C CYS A 35 -6.97 -7.75 10.18
N LEU A 36 -7.08 -9.07 10.27
CA LEU A 36 -6.15 -10.01 9.64
C LEU A 36 -6.62 -10.39 8.25
N VAL A 37 -5.69 -10.60 7.32
CA VAL A 37 -6.01 -11.06 5.96
C VAL A 37 -5.65 -12.53 5.83
N ASP A 38 -6.56 -13.35 5.33
CA ASP A 38 -6.31 -14.79 5.13
C ASP A 38 -5.75 -15.09 3.72
N GLU A 39 -5.47 -16.37 3.45
CA GLU A 39 -4.98 -16.85 2.14
C GLU A 39 -5.93 -16.55 0.98
N ARG A 40 -7.21 -16.28 1.27
CA ARG A 40 -8.24 -15.94 0.30
C ARG A 40 -8.40 -14.44 0.12
N TRP A 41 -7.50 -13.64 0.69
CA TRP A 41 -7.54 -12.18 0.70
C TRP A 41 -8.80 -11.62 1.36
N GLN A 42 -9.41 -12.38 2.28
CA GLN A 42 -10.55 -11.92 3.06
C GLN A 42 -10.10 -11.37 4.40
N VAL A 43 -10.73 -10.29 4.85
CA VAL A 43 -10.45 -9.75 6.19
C VAL A 43 -11.22 -10.53 7.25
N LYS A 44 -10.53 -10.92 8.32
CA LYS A 44 -11.08 -11.55 9.52
C LYS A 44 -10.72 -10.71 10.73
N LEU A 45 -11.75 -10.40 11.53
CA LEU A 45 -11.57 -9.74 12.81
C LEU A 45 -10.99 -10.73 13.81
N SER A 46 -10.09 -10.26 14.66
CA SER A 46 -9.40 -11.04 15.68
C SER A 46 -9.37 -10.27 16.99
N ASP A 47 -8.97 -10.93 18.08
CA ASP A 47 -8.84 -10.28 19.38
C ASP A 47 -10.12 -9.52 19.79
N TYR A 48 -11.26 -10.21 19.72
CA TYR A 48 -12.56 -9.76 20.22
C TYR A 48 -13.05 -10.69 21.33
N GLY A 49 -14.04 -10.23 22.11
CA GLY A 49 -14.87 -11.15 22.88
C GLY A 49 -14.28 -11.74 24.16
N PHE A 50 -13.54 -10.97 24.97
CA PHE A 50 -13.19 -11.35 26.35
C PHE A 50 -13.05 -10.14 27.29
N PRO A 51 -14.13 -9.39 27.59
CA PRO A 51 -14.04 -8.19 28.46
C PRO A 51 -13.44 -8.48 29.84
N PHE A 52 -13.65 -9.70 30.36
CA PHE A 52 -13.14 -10.13 31.66
C PHE A 52 -11.64 -10.50 31.65
N LEU A 53 -11.05 -10.84 30.49
CA LEU A 53 -9.60 -11.07 30.39
C LEU A 53 -8.85 -9.76 30.16
N ARG A 54 -9.50 -8.76 29.54
CA ARG A 54 -8.91 -7.44 29.28
C ARG A 54 -8.51 -6.68 30.53
N CYS A 55 -9.06 -7.00 31.70
CA CYS A 55 -8.62 -6.38 32.96
C CYS A 55 -7.25 -6.88 33.42
N LEU A 56 -6.74 -7.98 32.85
CA LEU A 56 -5.43 -8.55 33.13
C LEU A 56 -4.36 -8.06 32.15
N GLU A 57 -4.77 -7.40 31.05
CA GLU A 57 -3.84 -6.87 30.05
C GLU A 57 -3.09 -5.66 30.61
N GLU A 58 -1.86 -5.48 30.15
CA GLU A 58 -1.11 -4.26 30.44
C GLU A 58 -1.83 -3.03 29.86
N PRO A 59 -1.70 -1.86 30.50
CA PRO A 59 -2.26 -0.63 29.95
C PRO A 59 -1.73 -0.38 28.54
N LYS A 60 -2.66 -0.20 27.59
CA LYS A 60 -2.33 0.15 26.21
C LYS A 60 -1.43 1.38 26.15
N SER A 61 -0.42 1.31 25.29
CA SER A 61 0.39 2.46 24.88
C SER A 61 -0.46 3.51 24.15
N ALA A 62 0.02 4.76 24.07
CA ALA A 62 -0.68 5.82 23.34
C ALA A 62 -0.93 5.46 21.87
N ARG A 63 0.00 4.74 21.23
CA ARG A 63 -0.14 4.25 19.85
C ARG A 63 -1.31 3.27 19.70
N GLU A 64 -1.43 2.32 20.62
CA GLU A 64 -2.54 1.34 20.63
C GLU A 64 -3.89 1.98 20.95
N GLN A 65 -3.87 3.16 21.56
CA GLN A 65 -5.06 3.94 21.89
C GLN A 65 -5.59 4.80 20.74
N LEU A 66 -4.90 4.91 19.61
CA LEU A 66 -5.30 5.79 18.48
C LEU A 66 -6.67 5.42 17.88
N TRP A 67 -7.06 4.15 17.93
CA TRP A 67 -8.38 3.69 17.48
C TRP A 67 -9.45 3.76 18.58
N THR A 68 -9.08 4.13 19.82
CA THR A 68 -10.00 4.12 20.96
C THR A 68 -10.88 5.36 20.96
N ALA A 69 -12.19 5.17 21.13
CA ALA A 69 -13.15 6.25 21.12
C ALA A 69 -12.89 7.30 22.24
N PRO A 70 -13.08 8.61 21.98
CA PRO A 70 -12.73 9.68 22.92
C PRO A 70 -13.40 9.55 24.29
N GLU A 71 -14.64 9.05 24.35
CA GLU A 71 -15.35 8.81 25.60
C GLU A 71 -14.67 7.76 26.49
N LEU A 72 -14.10 6.71 25.89
CA LEU A 72 -13.36 5.66 26.61
C LEU A 72 -11.97 6.15 27.06
N LEU A 73 -11.34 7.04 26.28
CA LEU A 73 -10.09 7.68 26.67
C LEU A 73 -10.25 8.60 27.89
N ARG A 74 -11.42 9.23 28.03
CA ARG A 74 -11.72 10.16 29.13
C ARG A 74 -12.16 9.46 30.40
N ASN A 75 -12.97 8.40 30.27
CA ASN A 75 -13.48 7.67 31.42
C ASN A 75 -13.16 6.17 31.31
N LYS A 76 -12.17 5.73 32.10
CA LYS A 76 -11.73 4.33 32.16
C LYS A 76 -12.77 3.37 32.77
N GLU A 77 -13.78 3.90 33.46
CA GLU A 77 -14.86 3.07 34.00
C GLU A 77 -15.85 2.65 32.90
N LEU A 78 -15.96 3.43 31.82
CA LEU A 78 -16.80 3.07 30.69
C LEU A 78 -16.29 1.80 30.01
N ARG A 79 -17.21 0.92 29.69
CA ARG A 79 -16.93 -0.27 28.89
C ARG A 79 -17.13 0.03 27.41
N PRO A 80 -16.34 -0.60 26.52
CA PRO A 80 -16.62 -0.55 25.10
C PRO A 80 -18.03 -1.06 24.78
N ASN A 81 -18.57 -0.56 23.68
CA ASN A 81 -19.90 -0.86 23.18
C ASN A 81 -19.92 -0.69 21.65
N GLN A 82 -21.08 -0.93 21.04
CA GLN A 82 -21.24 -0.84 19.59
C GLN A 82 -20.86 0.53 19.02
N SER A 83 -21.23 1.65 19.66
CA SER A 83 -20.90 2.99 19.15
C SER A 83 -19.42 3.32 19.27
N SER A 84 -18.71 2.76 20.26
CA SER A 84 -17.25 2.85 20.33
C SER A 84 -16.57 2.04 19.22
N ASP A 85 -17.11 0.88 18.84
CA ASP A 85 -16.60 0.13 17.68
C ASP A 85 -16.80 0.90 16.38
N ILE A 86 -17.92 1.63 16.22
CA ILE A 86 -18.16 2.47 15.03
C ILE A 86 -17.08 3.56 14.91
N TYR A 87 -16.68 4.17 16.03
CA TYR A 87 -15.54 5.09 16.03
C TYR A 87 -14.26 4.36 15.60
N SER A 88 -13.93 3.25 16.23
CA SER A 88 -12.70 2.50 15.89
C SER A 88 -12.69 2.07 14.42
N LEU A 89 -13.83 1.62 13.89
CA LEU A 89 -14.01 1.26 12.48
C LEU A 89 -13.71 2.43 11.56
N SER A 90 -14.14 3.65 11.91
CA SER A 90 -13.85 4.83 11.08
C SER A 90 -12.34 5.13 10.98
N ILE A 91 -11.59 4.92 12.07
CA ILE A 91 -10.13 5.11 12.08
C ILE A 91 -9.46 4.02 11.23
N VAL A 92 -9.93 2.76 11.33
CA VAL A 92 -9.46 1.67 10.46
C VAL A 92 -9.75 1.96 8.98
N MET A 93 -10.95 2.47 8.66
CA MET A 93 -11.31 2.85 7.29
C MET A 93 -10.47 4.02 6.77
N ALA A 94 -10.16 4.99 7.64
CA ALA A 94 -9.25 6.07 7.31
C ALA A 94 -7.83 5.55 7.04
N ASP A 95 -7.35 4.54 7.79
CA ASP A 95 -6.04 3.93 7.56
C ASP A 95 -5.98 3.30 6.17
N LEU A 96 -7.05 2.60 5.78
CA LEU A 96 -7.16 1.96 4.47
C LEU A 96 -7.22 2.99 3.33
N VAL A 97 -8.02 4.05 3.48
CA VAL A 97 -8.16 5.11 2.47
C VAL A 97 -6.85 5.86 2.26
N ASN A 98 -6.16 6.20 3.35
CA ASN A 98 -4.90 6.94 3.32
C ASN A 98 -3.68 6.05 3.04
N LYS A 99 -3.83 4.72 3.14
CA LYS A 99 -2.73 3.73 3.12
C LYS A 99 -1.59 4.07 4.07
N ASN A 100 -1.92 4.70 5.20
CA ASN A 100 -1.00 5.08 6.26
C ASN A 100 -1.78 5.13 7.58
N ILE A 101 -1.08 5.16 8.72
CA ILE A 101 -1.71 5.36 10.02
C ILE A 101 -2.38 6.74 10.04
N SER A 102 -3.67 6.77 10.35
CA SER A 102 -4.60 7.88 10.19
C SER A 102 -4.28 9.15 10.99
N PHE A 103 -3.31 9.11 11.89
CA PHE A 103 -2.86 10.30 12.61
C PHE A 103 -1.41 10.70 12.28
N GLU A 104 -0.71 9.93 11.45
CA GLU A 104 0.65 10.26 10.98
C GLU A 104 0.63 11.12 9.70
N ASN A 105 -0.54 11.33 9.12
CA ASN A 105 -0.73 12.00 7.84
C ASN A 105 -1.24 13.46 7.96
N SER A 106 -1.15 14.07 9.15
CA SER A 106 -1.39 15.50 9.32
C SER A 106 -0.14 16.33 9.02
N ASP A 107 -0.31 17.52 8.45
CA ASP A 107 0.78 18.47 8.15
C ASP A 107 1.62 18.85 9.39
N VAL A 108 1.08 18.60 10.57
CA VAL A 108 1.80 18.66 11.85
C VAL A 108 2.03 17.22 12.31
N GLN A 109 3.28 16.77 12.30
CA GLN A 109 3.64 15.45 12.82
C GLN A 109 3.49 15.47 14.35
N LYS A 110 2.35 14.99 14.84
CA LYS A 110 2.08 14.87 16.27
C LYS A 110 2.42 13.47 16.74
N GLU A 111 3.05 13.38 17.90
CA GLU A 111 3.26 12.08 18.55
C GLU A 111 1.94 11.51 19.09
N ALA A 112 1.87 10.19 19.25
CA ALA A 112 0.66 9.52 19.70
C ALA A 112 0.14 10.08 21.03
N ASP A 113 1.03 10.38 21.99
CA ASP A 113 0.66 10.95 23.27
C ASP A 113 -0.02 12.32 23.14
N GLU A 114 0.44 13.17 22.21
CA GLU A 114 -0.19 14.47 21.94
C GLU A 114 -1.57 14.29 21.32
N ILE A 115 -1.72 13.36 20.39
CA ILE A 115 -3.02 13.02 19.77
C ILE A 115 -3.99 12.53 20.84
N ILE A 116 -3.57 11.61 21.71
CA ILE A 116 -4.41 11.09 22.81
C ILE A 116 -4.78 12.21 23.78
N TYR A 117 -3.85 13.12 24.10
CA TYR A 117 -4.14 14.29 24.93
C TYR A 117 -5.21 15.18 24.30
N LEU A 118 -5.11 15.46 23.00
CA LEU A 118 -6.08 16.27 22.27
C LEU A 118 -7.45 15.59 22.18
N LEU A 119 -7.51 14.29 21.89
CA LEU A 119 -8.76 13.52 21.84
C LEU A 119 -9.50 13.51 23.18
N LYS A 120 -8.76 13.51 24.30
CA LYS A 120 -9.34 13.62 25.65
C LYS A 120 -9.98 14.99 25.90
N ASN A 121 -9.55 16.05 25.20
CA ASN A 121 -10.12 17.38 25.36
C ASN A 121 -11.40 17.55 24.51
N ARG A 122 -12.56 17.72 25.15
CA ARG A 122 -13.86 17.90 24.46
C ARG A 122 -13.90 19.08 23.50
N ASN A 123 -13.09 20.11 23.75
CA ASN A 123 -13.04 21.29 22.90
C ASN A 123 -12.19 21.08 21.63
N SER A 124 -11.56 19.91 21.48
CA SER A 124 -10.73 19.54 20.33
C SER A 124 -11.49 18.71 19.30
N GLU A 125 -12.74 19.11 18.98
CA GLU A 125 -13.54 18.43 17.95
C GLU A 125 -12.80 18.33 16.59
N SER A 126 -11.83 19.22 16.35
CA SER A 126 -10.99 19.23 15.15
C SER A 126 -9.92 18.15 15.08
N THR A 127 -9.60 17.43 16.17
CA THR A 127 -8.56 16.39 16.13
C THR A 127 -9.15 15.10 15.56
N ARG A 128 -9.05 14.96 14.23
CA ARG A 128 -9.42 13.77 13.47
C ARG A 128 -8.39 13.52 12.37
N PRO A 129 -8.29 12.28 11.86
CA PRO A 129 -7.51 11.99 10.67
C PRO A 129 -7.88 12.89 9.49
N THR A 130 -6.87 13.40 8.79
CA THR A 130 -7.10 14.00 7.48
C THR A 130 -7.39 12.87 6.49
N LEU A 131 -8.49 12.96 5.75
CA LEU A 131 -8.81 11.99 4.70
C LEU A 131 -8.26 12.48 3.37
N ASN A 132 -7.08 11.97 3.00
CA ASN A 132 -6.40 12.23 1.74
C ASN A 132 -6.23 10.88 1.02
N PRO A 133 -7.23 10.45 0.23
CA PRO A 133 -7.19 9.15 -0.42
C PRO A 133 -5.89 8.93 -1.20
N ALA A 134 -5.17 7.84 -0.88
CA ALA A 134 -3.91 7.50 -1.54
C ALA A 134 -4.10 6.84 -2.91
N VAL A 135 -5.35 6.57 -3.29
CA VAL A 135 -5.71 6.03 -4.61
C VAL A 135 -6.84 6.86 -5.20
N GLU A 136 -6.83 6.97 -6.53
CA GLU A 136 -7.90 7.59 -7.29
C GLU A 136 -9.19 6.76 -7.21
N ASN A 137 -10.33 7.39 -7.52
CA ASN A 137 -11.65 6.75 -7.58
C ASN A 137 -12.23 6.24 -6.25
N ILE A 138 -11.81 6.78 -5.10
CA ILE A 138 -12.54 6.59 -3.84
C ILE A 138 -13.83 7.44 -3.85
N ASN A 139 -14.96 6.79 -3.64
CA ASN A 139 -16.28 7.45 -3.62
C ASN A 139 -16.34 8.51 -2.50
N GLY A 140 -16.70 9.76 -2.84
CA GLY A 140 -16.84 10.84 -1.86
C GLY A 140 -17.84 10.53 -0.74
N ASN A 141 -18.88 9.75 -1.02
CA ASN A 141 -19.85 9.31 -0.02
C ASN A 141 -19.22 8.40 1.04
N LEU A 142 -18.19 7.63 0.69
CA LEU A 142 -17.43 6.83 1.65
C LEU A 142 -16.68 7.74 2.63
N LEU A 143 -16.09 8.83 2.14
CA LEU A 143 -15.38 9.80 2.98
C LEU A 143 -16.34 10.53 3.93
N HIS A 144 -17.53 10.88 3.46
CA HIS A 144 -18.58 11.44 4.32
C HIS A 144 -19.03 10.44 5.39
N LEU A 145 -19.25 9.18 5.01
CA LEU A 145 -19.61 8.12 5.96
C LEU A 145 -18.55 7.93 7.05
N ILE A 146 -17.26 7.88 6.70
CA ILE A 146 -16.15 7.82 7.67
C ILE A 146 -16.24 9.00 8.66
N ARG A 147 -16.52 10.20 8.15
CA ARG A 147 -16.65 11.40 8.99
C ARG A 147 -17.83 11.35 9.96
N ASP A 148 -18.94 10.76 9.55
CA ASP A 148 -20.10 10.58 10.43
C ASP A 148 -19.85 9.53 11.53
N MET A 149 -19.00 8.53 11.25
CA MET A 149 -18.70 7.43 12.17
C MET A 149 -17.80 7.82 13.34
N TRP A 150 -16.92 8.81 13.21
CA TRP A 150 -16.11 9.34 14.32
C TRP A 150 -16.69 10.56 15.03
N ALA A 151 -18.01 10.74 14.96
CA ALA A 151 -18.69 11.81 15.67
C ALA A 151 -18.31 11.81 17.16
N GLU A 152 -18.11 13.01 17.72
CA GLU A 152 -17.73 13.20 19.12
C GLU A 152 -18.77 12.66 20.09
N ASP A 153 -20.05 12.82 19.75
CA ASP A 153 -21.16 12.23 20.48
C ASP A 153 -21.40 10.80 19.98
N PRO A 154 -21.27 9.77 20.85
CA PRO A 154 -21.50 8.38 20.45
C PRO A 154 -22.91 8.11 19.92
N SER A 155 -23.92 8.91 20.31
CA SER A 155 -25.30 8.74 19.87
C SER A 155 -25.55 9.23 18.44
N ARG A 156 -24.69 10.11 17.92
CA ARG A 156 -24.74 10.62 16.54
C ARG A 156 -24.12 9.67 15.52
N ARG A 157 -23.36 8.66 15.98
CA ARG A 157 -22.69 7.69 15.10
C ARG A 157 -23.74 6.74 14.50
N PRO A 158 -23.68 6.45 13.18
CA PRO A 158 -24.63 5.54 12.55
C PRO A 158 -24.47 4.10 13.08
N LYS A 159 -25.57 3.36 13.15
CA LYS A 159 -25.53 1.93 13.51
C LYS A 159 -24.86 1.11 12.39
N ILE A 160 -24.24 0.00 12.76
CA ILE A 160 -23.56 -0.90 11.79
C ILE A 160 -24.48 -1.40 10.67
N SER A 161 -25.78 -1.56 10.93
CA SER A 161 -26.76 -1.94 9.91
C SER A 161 -26.93 -0.88 8.82
N VAL A 162 -26.88 0.40 9.18
CA VAL A 162 -26.94 1.53 8.24
C VAL A 162 -25.64 1.61 7.44
N ILE A 163 -24.50 1.49 8.11
CA ILE A 163 -23.17 1.49 7.48
C ILE A 163 -23.08 0.37 6.45
N ARG A 164 -23.43 -0.87 6.83
CA ARG A 164 -23.43 -2.03 5.94
C ARG A 164 -24.27 -1.80 4.68
N LYS A 165 -25.47 -1.24 4.84
CA LYS A 165 -26.35 -0.91 3.71
C LYS A 165 -25.70 0.13 2.79
N LEU A 166 -25.23 1.24 3.35
CA LEU A 166 -24.59 2.32 2.59
C LEU A 166 -23.35 1.83 1.84
N ILE A 167 -22.50 1.02 2.48
CA ILE A 167 -21.34 0.42 1.84
C ILE A 167 -21.79 -0.44 0.67
N ASN A 168 -22.74 -1.37 0.87
CA ASN A 168 -23.23 -2.23 -0.22
C ASN A 168 -23.85 -1.44 -1.38
N ASP A 169 -24.57 -0.36 -1.10
CA ASP A 169 -25.18 0.52 -2.11
C ASP A 169 -24.13 1.30 -2.92
N MET A 170 -22.96 1.59 -2.33
CA MET A 170 -21.83 2.22 -3.02
C MET A 170 -21.07 1.25 -3.96
N ASN A 171 -21.36 -0.05 -3.93
CA ASN A 171 -20.71 -1.02 -4.83
C ASN A 171 -21.39 -1.07 -6.19
N GLU A 172 -20.83 -0.37 -7.17
CA GLU A 172 -21.31 -0.46 -8.55
C GLU A 172 -20.95 -1.81 -9.21
N THR A 173 -19.91 -2.49 -8.72
CA THR A 173 -19.42 -3.76 -9.25
C THR A 173 -20.02 -4.94 -8.47
N LYS A 174 -21.21 -5.37 -8.91
CA LYS A 174 -21.73 -6.67 -8.51
C LYS A 174 -20.77 -7.77 -8.98
N SER A 175 -20.20 -8.52 -8.03
CA SER A 175 -19.70 -9.90 -8.19
C SER A 175 -18.35 -10.19 -8.86
N LYS A 176 -17.26 -9.50 -8.48
CA LYS A 176 -15.91 -10.10 -8.58
C LYS A 176 -15.31 -10.27 -7.19
N ASN A 177 -14.74 -11.45 -6.89
CA ASN A 177 -13.98 -11.66 -5.67
C ASN A 177 -12.68 -10.84 -5.73
N LEU A 178 -12.15 -10.37 -4.60
CA LEU A 178 -10.88 -9.65 -4.54
C LEU A 178 -9.74 -10.46 -5.15
N MET A 179 -9.73 -11.78 -4.93
CA MET A 179 -8.76 -12.68 -5.51
C MET A 179 -8.83 -12.69 -7.04
N ASP A 180 -10.02 -12.77 -7.63
CA ASP A 180 -10.19 -12.79 -9.10
C ASP A 180 -9.69 -11.47 -9.70
N HIS A 181 -10.00 -10.34 -9.05
CA HIS A 181 -9.51 -9.03 -9.46
C HIS A 181 -7.97 -8.94 -9.40
N MET A 182 -7.36 -9.50 -8.35
CA MET A 182 -5.91 -9.55 -8.22
C MET A 182 -5.27 -10.47 -9.28
N TYR A 183 -5.90 -11.58 -9.64
CA TYR A 183 -5.44 -12.43 -10.74
C TYR A 183 -5.49 -11.69 -12.08
N ASP A 184 -6.63 -11.07 -12.41
CA ASP A 184 -6.78 -10.26 -13.61
C ASP A 184 -5.69 -9.17 -13.68
N LEU A 185 -5.41 -8.50 -12.54
CA LEU A 185 -4.39 -7.46 -12.46
C LEU A 185 -2.98 -8.02 -12.69
N LEU A 186 -2.62 -9.11 -12.01
CA LEU A 186 -1.31 -9.74 -12.12
C LEU A 186 -1.04 -10.30 -13.52
N GLU A 187 -2.05 -10.90 -14.15
CA GLU A 187 -1.95 -11.41 -15.52
C GLU A 187 -1.67 -10.29 -16.52
N ASN A 188 -2.40 -9.17 -16.42
CA ASN A 188 -2.18 -8.00 -17.27
C ASN A 188 -0.80 -7.37 -17.04
N TYR A 189 -0.34 -7.25 -15.79
CA TYR A 189 1.00 -6.75 -15.50
C TYR A 189 2.09 -7.69 -16.01
N ALA A 190 1.92 -9.00 -15.89
CA ALA A 190 2.86 -9.98 -16.40
C ALA A 190 2.98 -9.91 -17.92
N ALA A 191 1.84 -9.82 -18.64
CA ALA A 191 1.82 -9.68 -20.09
C ALA A 191 2.50 -8.37 -20.56
N SER A 192 2.19 -7.25 -19.91
CA SER A 192 2.82 -5.95 -20.23
C SER A 192 4.34 -5.97 -19.95
N LEU A 193 4.76 -6.57 -18.83
CA LEU A 193 6.17 -6.66 -18.49
C LEU A 193 6.92 -7.56 -19.48
N GLU A 194 6.30 -8.65 -19.93
CA GLU A 194 6.88 -9.52 -20.95
C GLU A 194 7.10 -8.77 -22.27
N GLU A 195 6.13 -7.97 -22.71
CA GLU A 195 6.26 -7.12 -23.89
C GLU A 195 7.41 -6.10 -23.74
N ASP A 196 7.49 -5.41 -22.59
CA ASP A 196 8.58 -4.47 -22.30
C ASP A 196 9.96 -5.14 -22.31
N ILE A 197 10.06 -6.33 -21.73
CA ILE A 197 11.30 -7.13 -21.72
C ILE A 197 11.68 -7.52 -23.15
N GLN A 198 10.73 -7.96 -23.97
CA GLN A 198 10.97 -8.31 -25.37
C GLN A 198 11.46 -7.11 -26.16
N HIS A 199 10.83 -5.95 -25.99
CA HIS A 199 11.23 -4.70 -26.65
C HIS A 199 12.66 -4.30 -26.29
N ARG A 200 12.97 -4.20 -24.99
CA ARG A 200 14.32 -3.83 -24.52
C ARG A 200 15.38 -4.84 -24.94
N THR A 201 15.04 -6.12 -24.95
CA THR A 201 15.96 -7.17 -25.41
C THR A 201 16.29 -7.01 -26.90
N LYS A 202 15.29 -6.65 -27.71
CA LYS A 202 15.48 -6.36 -29.14
C LYS A 202 16.37 -5.14 -29.36
N GLU A 203 16.10 -4.03 -28.66
CA GLU A 203 16.94 -2.82 -28.73
C GLU A 203 18.40 -3.13 -28.34
N LEU A 204 18.59 -3.89 -27.25
CA LEU A 204 19.91 -4.32 -26.80
C LEU A 204 20.62 -5.17 -27.86
N MET A 205 19.91 -6.08 -28.53
CA MET A 205 20.48 -6.89 -29.62
C MET A 205 20.89 -6.04 -30.82
N GLU A 206 20.08 -5.07 -31.21
CA GLU A 206 20.41 -4.16 -32.32
C GLU A 206 21.63 -3.29 -32.00
N GLU A 207 21.71 -2.75 -30.80
CA GLU A 207 22.84 -1.92 -30.38
C GLU A 207 24.12 -2.75 -30.22
N LYS A 208 24.02 -3.96 -29.64
CA LYS A 208 25.11 -4.94 -29.62
C LYS A 208 25.61 -5.25 -31.04
N LYS A 209 24.71 -5.43 -32.00
CA LYS A 209 25.08 -5.69 -33.41
C LYS A 209 25.82 -4.52 -34.03
N LYS A 210 25.41 -3.27 -33.76
CA LYS A 210 26.13 -2.07 -34.23
C LYS A 210 27.52 -1.98 -33.62
N ALA A 211 27.64 -2.19 -32.30
CA ALA A 211 28.92 -2.20 -31.60
C ALA A 211 29.85 -3.29 -32.15
N ASP A 212 29.32 -4.49 -32.39
CA ASP A 212 30.06 -5.60 -32.97
C ASP A 212 30.55 -5.31 -34.39
N LEU A 213 29.73 -4.66 -35.22
CA LEU A 213 30.10 -4.25 -36.57
C LEU A 213 31.23 -3.21 -36.54
N LEU A 214 31.12 -2.19 -35.69
CA LEU A 214 32.15 -1.17 -35.51
C LEU A 214 33.48 -1.79 -35.05
N LEU A 215 33.44 -2.67 -34.05
CA LEU A 215 34.64 -3.37 -33.56
C LEU A 215 35.33 -4.16 -34.69
N SER A 216 34.54 -4.84 -35.53
CA SER A 216 35.06 -5.59 -36.69
C SER A 216 35.62 -4.70 -37.82
N ARG A 217 35.22 -3.42 -37.88
CA ARG A 217 35.79 -2.44 -38.82
C ARG A 217 37.09 -1.82 -38.31
N MET A 218 37.26 -1.71 -36.99
CA MET A 218 38.47 -1.11 -36.39
C MET A 218 39.59 -2.12 -36.14
N LEU A 219 39.27 -3.40 -35.94
CA LEU A 219 40.24 -4.44 -35.60
C LEU A 219 40.08 -5.69 -36.47
N PRO A 220 41.17 -6.44 -36.75
CA PRO A 220 41.08 -7.75 -37.38
C PRO A 220 40.13 -8.68 -36.59
N LYS A 221 39.33 -9.49 -37.30
CA LYS A 221 38.31 -10.36 -36.69
C LYS A 221 38.83 -11.20 -35.52
N ALA A 222 40.00 -11.81 -35.69
CA ALA A 222 40.63 -12.64 -34.66
C ALA A 222 40.96 -11.88 -33.37
N VAL A 223 41.30 -10.58 -33.48
CA VAL A 223 41.59 -9.70 -32.33
C VAL A 223 40.29 -9.25 -31.68
N ALA A 224 39.29 -8.86 -32.47
CA ALA A 224 37.98 -8.45 -31.98
C ALA A 224 37.25 -9.54 -31.18
N GLU A 225 37.30 -10.81 -31.64
CA GLU A 225 36.69 -11.94 -30.92
C GLU A 225 37.38 -12.24 -29.58
N LYS A 226 38.72 -12.22 -29.54
CA LYS A 226 39.48 -12.40 -28.30
C LYS A 226 39.15 -11.29 -27.28
N LEU A 227 39.03 -10.04 -27.72
CA LEU A 227 38.66 -8.92 -26.86
C LEU A 227 37.23 -9.04 -26.31
N LYS A 228 36.26 -9.46 -27.14
CA LYS A 228 34.88 -9.70 -26.67
C LYS A 228 34.80 -10.78 -25.59
N LEU A 229 35.70 -11.76 -25.63
CA LEU A 229 35.82 -12.82 -24.63
C LEU A 229 36.63 -12.39 -23.39
N GLY A 230 37.12 -11.14 -23.35
CA GLY A 230 37.98 -10.65 -22.27
C GLY A 230 39.37 -11.30 -22.23
N GLN A 231 39.79 -11.94 -23.33
CA GLN A 231 41.08 -12.62 -23.41
C GLN A 231 42.21 -11.64 -23.72
N PRO A 232 43.39 -11.78 -23.09
CA PRO A 232 44.55 -10.98 -23.44
C PRO A 232 45.07 -11.35 -24.84
N ILE A 233 45.52 -10.35 -25.60
CA ILE A 233 46.09 -10.54 -26.94
C ILE A 233 47.62 -10.63 -26.80
N ALA A 234 48.20 -11.77 -27.17
CA ALA A 234 49.65 -11.93 -27.20
C ALA A 234 50.25 -11.25 -28.45
N PRO A 235 51.41 -10.58 -28.34
CA PRO A 235 52.13 -10.04 -29.49
C PRO A 235 52.54 -11.16 -30.45
N GLU A 236 52.32 -10.97 -31.75
CA GLU A 236 52.72 -11.92 -32.80
C GLU A 236 54.03 -11.46 -33.46
N HIS A 237 54.90 -12.41 -33.78
CA HIS A 237 56.17 -12.18 -34.48
C HIS A 237 56.09 -12.76 -35.89
N PHE A 238 56.63 -12.02 -36.86
CA PHE A 238 56.66 -12.41 -38.26
C PHE A 238 58.08 -12.18 -38.82
N ASP A 239 58.61 -13.16 -39.56
CA ASP A 239 59.97 -13.13 -40.12
C ASP A 239 60.16 -12.01 -41.17
N SER A 240 59.08 -11.56 -41.80
CA SER A 240 59.05 -10.45 -42.75
C SER A 240 57.66 -9.81 -42.78
N VAL A 241 57.59 -8.47 -42.76
CA VAL A 241 56.33 -7.71 -42.76
C VAL A 241 56.38 -6.54 -43.73
N THR A 242 55.24 -6.20 -44.32
CA THR A 242 55.06 -4.98 -45.11
C THR A 242 54.31 -3.97 -44.26
N ILE A 243 54.93 -2.81 -44.00
CA ILE A 243 54.31 -1.73 -43.23
C ILE A 243 53.65 -0.76 -44.20
N PHE A 244 52.34 -0.57 -44.06
CA PHE A 244 51.60 0.46 -44.80
C PHE A 244 51.47 1.72 -43.95
N PHE A 245 52.08 2.80 -44.40
CA PHE A 245 51.92 4.12 -43.78
C PHE A 245 50.76 4.85 -44.46
N SER A 246 49.67 5.01 -43.73
CA SER A 246 48.50 5.79 -44.14
C SER A 246 48.36 6.97 -43.19
N ASP A 247 48.49 8.18 -43.72
CA ASP A 247 48.16 9.40 -42.99
C ASP A 247 46.67 9.71 -43.17
N VAL A 248 46.02 10.14 -42.08
CA VAL A 248 44.64 10.63 -42.14
C VAL A 248 44.73 12.14 -42.27
N VAL A 249 44.56 12.64 -43.50
CA VAL A 249 44.63 14.06 -43.82
C VAL A 249 43.72 14.85 -42.87
N SER A 250 44.29 15.79 -42.11
CA SER A 250 43.62 16.66 -41.11
C SER A 250 43.42 16.08 -39.69
N PHE A 251 43.96 14.91 -39.35
CA PHE A 251 43.89 14.42 -37.96
C PHE A 251 44.80 15.23 -37.02
N THR A 252 45.93 15.76 -37.52
CA THR A 252 46.85 16.62 -36.78
C THR A 252 46.32 18.02 -36.48
N THR A 253 45.23 18.45 -37.13
CA THR A 253 44.57 19.75 -36.88
C THR A 253 43.48 19.71 -35.81
N LEU A 254 43.18 18.53 -35.23
CA LEU A 254 42.15 18.30 -34.22
C LEU A 254 42.70 18.26 -32.77
N ALA A 255 43.99 18.51 -32.57
CA ALA A 255 44.66 18.58 -31.26
C ALA A 255 44.94 20.03 -30.83
#